data_AF-A0A497K909-F1
#
_entry.id   AF-A0A497K909-F1
#
_cell.length_a   1.000
_cell.length_b   1.000
_cell.length_c   1.000
_cell.angle_alpha   90.00
_cell.angle_beta   90.00
_cell.angle_gamma   90.00
#
_symmetry.space_group_name_H-M   'P 1'
#
loop_
_entity.id
_entity.type
_entity.pdbx_description
1 polymer ?
#
loop_
_entity_poly.entity_id
_entity_poly.type
_entity_poly.pdbx_seq_one_letter_code
_entity_poly.pdbx_strand_id
1 'polypeptide(L)'
;MLSLIELYETLGYDYVRADTRDFEATVKLYEQNKRVLSAGKIGSRAYRYKTIDVAAELNRGERLWANEDVGVIASWDDFKSFPWEGPETIAEEGNAGLEWVCPVYKKMAEIAHSRGSFYLLHSCGNLRATMDGIIDYVKVDAKHSFEDTYLPVTEAKKLYGDRIALIGGIDMDVLARRNPKEVREYVSQVLKVCKPNGGYCLGSGNTVANYASLENYLTMLDVGFQEGWYS
;
A
#
# COMPACT_ATOMS: atom_id res chain seq x y z
N MET A 1 -17.16 -18.58 -9.47
CA MET A 1 -16.86 -17.83 -8.24
C MET A 1 -15.37 -17.59 -8.30
N LEU A 2 -14.93 -16.35 -8.49
CA LEU A 2 -13.50 -16.06 -8.52
C LEU A 2 -13.02 -16.06 -7.07
N SER A 3 -12.07 -16.93 -6.74
CA SER A 3 -11.26 -16.82 -5.50
C SER A 3 -10.67 -15.41 -5.38
N LEU A 4 -10.23 -15.00 -4.19
CA LEU A 4 -9.57 -13.70 -4.01
C LEU A 4 -8.40 -13.51 -5.01
N ILE A 5 -7.68 -14.60 -5.32
CA ILE A 5 -6.64 -14.66 -6.34
C ILE A 5 -7.21 -14.45 -7.74
N GLU A 6 -8.27 -15.16 -8.12
CA GLU A 6 -8.92 -14.98 -9.43
C GLU A 6 -9.60 -13.60 -9.57
N LEU A 7 -10.10 -13.01 -8.48
CA LEU A 7 -10.62 -11.63 -8.44
C LEU A 7 -9.49 -10.64 -8.74
N TYR A 8 -8.31 -10.84 -8.15
CA TYR A 8 -7.12 -10.02 -8.40
C TYR A 8 -6.49 -10.24 -9.78
N GLU A 9 -6.48 -11.47 -10.30
CA GLU A 9 -6.03 -11.76 -11.67
C GLU A 9 -6.98 -11.17 -12.72
N THR A 10 -8.29 -11.14 -12.43
CA THR A 10 -9.29 -10.62 -13.37
C THR A 10 -9.39 -9.09 -13.35
N LEU A 11 -9.20 -8.44 -12.19
CA LEU A 11 -9.31 -6.98 -12.05
C LEU A 11 -7.98 -6.23 -12.21
N GLY A 12 -6.84 -6.94 -12.15
CA GLY A 12 -5.52 -6.35 -12.19
C GLY A 12 -5.04 -5.93 -10.80
N TYR A 13 -3.84 -6.39 -10.44
CA TYR A 13 -3.13 -5.96 -9.24
C TYR A 13 -2.41 -4.64 -9.55
N ASP A 14 -2.91 -3.51 -9.06
CA ASP A 14 -2.22 -2.22 -9.22
C ASP A 14 -1.05 -2.11 -8.23
N TYR A 15 0.10 -2.71 -8.57
CA TYR A 15 1.39 -2.15 -8.16
C TYR A 15 1.73 -1.04 -9.15
N VAL A 16 1.07 0.11 -9.05
CA VAL A 16 1.43 1.23 -9.90
C VAL A 16 2.55 2.01 -9.22
N ARG A 17 3.73 2.02 -9.84
CA ARG A 17 4.78 2.99 -9.53
C ARG A 17 4.12 4.36 -9.52
N ALA A 18 4.25 5.11 -8.43
CA ALA A 18 4.01 6.55 -8.43
C ALA A 18 4.62 7.10 -9.73
N ASP A 19 3.83 7.82 -10.52
CA ASP A 19 4.27 8.28 -11.82
C ASP A 19 5.44 9.27 -11.61
N THR A 20 6.68 8.77 -11.66
CA THR A 20 7.89 9.58 -11.49
C THR A 20 8.14 10.50 -12.69
N ARG A 21 7.19 10.61 -13.63
CA ARG A 21 7.26 11.55 -14.76
C ARG A 21 6.73 12.93 -14.40
N ASP A 22 6.14 13.11 -13.22
CA ASP A 22 5.98 14.45 -12.66
C ASP A 22 7.38 14.98 -12.29
N PHE A 23 7.99 15.70 -13.23
CA PHE A 23 9.31 16.26 -13.09
C PHE A 23 9.36 17.31 -11.99
N GLU A 24 8.29 18.07 -11.77
CA GLU A 24 8.24 19.08 -10.72
C GLU A 24 8.26 18.43 -9.33
N ALA A 25 7.54 17.31 -9.17
CA ALA A 25 7.57 16.50 -7.95
C ALA A 25 8.97 15.92 -7.68
N THR A 26 9.58 15.33 -8.70
CA THR A 26 10.92 14.73 -8.62
C THR A 26 11.98 15.78 -8.29
N VAL A 27 11.85 16.98 -8.87
CA VAL A 27 12.75 18.11 -8.61
C VAL A 27 12.53 18.71 -7.22
N LYS A 28 11.28 18.86 -6.74
CA LYS A 28 10.99 19.35 -5.38
C LYS A 28 11.57 18.40 -4.33
N LEU A 29 11.32 17.09 -4.47
CA LEU A 29 11.90 16.07 -3.58
C LEU A 29 13.43 16.09 -3.64
N TYR A 30 14.00 16.23 -4.84
CA TYR A 30 15.44 16.35 -5.03
C TYR A 30 16.03 17.61 -4.36
N GLU A 31 15.36 18.76 -4.46
CA GLU A 31 15.78 20.02 -3.86
C GLU A 31 15.65 20.00 -2.32
N GLN A 32 14.56 19.44 -1.79
CA GLN A 32 14.35 19.26 -0.35
C GLN A 32 15.36 18.27 0.25
N ASN A 33 15.68 17.20 -0.49
CA ASN A 33 16.63 16.18 -0.05
C ASN A 33 18.05 16.39 -0.56
N LYS A 34 18.36 17.55 -1.17
CA LYS A 34 19.64 17.81 -1.86
C LYS A 34 20.85 17.62 -0.97
N ARG A 35 20.67 17.81 0.34
CA ARG A 35 21.69 17.57 1.38
C ARG A 35 21.92 16.07 1.64
N VAL A 36 20.86 15.27 1.72
CA VAL A 36 20.92 13.79 1.86
C VAL A 36 21.41 13.14 0.57
N LEU A 37 21.04 13.71 -0.56
CA LEU A 37 21.44 13.31 -1.91
C LEU A 37 22.80 13.90 -2.35
N SER A 38 23.51 14.58 -1.44
CA SER A 38 24.80 15.21 -1.75
C SER A 38 25.86 14.16 -2.06
N ALA A 39 26.82 14.53 -2.90
CA ALA A 39 27.86 13.61 -3.32
C ALA A 39 28.80 13.26 -2.14
N GLY A 40 28.98 11.98 -1.88
CA GLY A 40 29.96 11.48 -0.92
C GLY A 40 31.36 11.36 -1.52
N LYS A 41 32.32 10.93 -0.69
CA LYS A 41 33.71 10.69 -1.12
C LYS A 41 33.80 9.36 -1.86
N ILE A 42 34.63 9.30 -2.90
CA ILE A 42 34.97 8.04 -3.59
C ILE A 42 35.50 7.03 -2.56
N GLY A 43 34.94 5.81 -2.56
CA GLY A 43 35.23 4.78 -1.56
C GLY A 43 34.31 4.78 -0.33
N SER A 44 33.36 5.71 -0.23
CA SER A 44 32.27 5.67 0.76
C SER A 44 31.02 4.99 0.17
N ARG A 45 30.03 4.65 1.01
CA ARG A 45 28.75 4.04 0.63
C ARG A 45 27.74 5.04 0.01
N ALA A 46 28.21 6.08 -0.67
CA ALA A 46 27.33 7.15 -1.16
C ALA A 46 26.60 6.76 -2.46
N TYR A 47 25.34 7.18 -2.59
CA TYR A 47 24.53 7.05 -3.82
C TYR A 47 25.12 7.83 -5.00
N ARG A 48 25.78 8.96 -4.73
CA ARG A 48 26.45 9.80 -5.73
C ARG A 48 27.86 10.16 -5.30
N TYR A 49 28.76 10.27 -6.27
CA TYR A 49 30.12 10.76 -6.09
C TYR A 49 30.37 11.96 -6.99
N LYS A 50 31.21 12.88 -6.51
CA LYS A 50 31.75 13.96 -7.31
C LYS A 50 33.22 13.66 -7.57
N THR A 51 33.61 13.58 -8.83
CA THR A 51 35.00 13.29 -9.22
C THR A 51 35.42 14.10 -10.43
N ILE A 52 36.72 14.21 -10.62
CA ILE A 52 37.34 14.87 -11.77
C ILE A 52 36.93 14.13 -13.04
N ASP A 53 36.48 14.89 -14.03
CA ASP A 53 36.22 14.37 -15.35
C ASP A 53 37.54 14.13 -16.09
N VAL A 54 37.82 12.87 -16.44
CA VAL A 54 39.03 12.48 -17.16
C VAL A 54 38.80 12.30 -18.65
N ALA A 55 37.58 12.57 -19.15
CA ALA A 55 37.30 12.53 -20.58
C ALA A 55 38.11 13.60 -21.32
N ALA A 56 38.79 13.22 -22.40
CA ALA A 56 39.69 14.12 -23.13
C ALA A 56 38.94 15.26 -23.83
N GLU A 57 37.96 14.92 -24.68
CA GLU A 57 37.28 15.90 -25.54
C GLU A 57 35.98 16.45 -24.95
N LEU A 58 35.43 15.78 -23.93
CA LEU A 58 34.17 16.15 -23.28
C LEU A 58 34.38 16.61 -21.84
N ASN A 59 35.60 17.00 -21.46
CA ASN A 59 35.94 17.38 -20.10
C ASN A 59 35.05 18.51 -19.57
N ARG A 60 34.40 18.29 -18.42
CA ARG A 60 33.55 19.27 -17.71
C ARG A 60 34.17 19.71 -16.37
N GLY A 61 35.44 19.39 -16.12
CA GLY A 61 36.14 19.63 -14.86
C GLY A 61 35.79 18.61 -13.79
N GLU A 62 34.54 18.65 -13.31
CA GLU A 62 34.00 17.69 -12.33
C GLU A 62 32.65 17.16 -12.80
N ARG A 63 32.40 15.86 -12.62
CA ARG A 63 31.12 15.22 -12.89
C ARG A 63 30.55 14.53 -11.66
N LEU A 64 29.22 14.47 -11.64
CA LEU A 64 28.47 13.64 -10.71
C LEU A 64 28.26 12.27 -11.35
N TRP A 65 28.58 11.22 -10.59
CA TRP A 65 28.34 9.83 -10.97
C TRP A 65 27.37 9.23 -9.98
N ALA A 66 26.27 8.65 -10.49
CA ALA A 66 25.37 7.84 -9.68
C ALA A 66 25.94 6.42 -9.57
N ASN A 67 25.97 5.88 -8.36
CA ASN A 67 26.32 4.49 -8.12
C ASN A 67 25.09 3.62 -8.46
N GLU A 68 25.19 2.76 -9.48
CA GLU A 68 24.08 1.88 -9.88
C GLU A 68 23.87 0.71 -8.89
N ASP A 69 24.89 0.35 -8.10
CA ASP A 69 24.84 -0.76 -7.15
C ASP A 69 24.31 -0.35 -5.77
N VAL A 70 24.15 0.96 -5.51
CA VAL A 70 23.76 1.50 -4.20
C VAL A 70 22.70 2.58 -4.38
N GLY A 71 21.46 2.32 -3.96
CA GLY A 71 20.36 3.28 -3.99
C GLY A 71 20.43 4.36 -2.89
N VAL A 72 19.56 5.37 -2.98
CA VAL A 72 19.41 6.45 -1.99
C VAL A 72 19.09 5.91 -0.58
N ILE A 73 18.28 4.86 -0.53
CA ILE A 73 17.99 4.09 0.67
C ILE A 73 18.51 2.68 0.41
N ALA A 74 19.66 2.34 0.98
CA ALA A 74 20.29 1.04 0.80
C ALA A 74 20.35 0.22 2.10
N SER A 75 19.98 0.81 3.23
CA SER A 75 19.92 0.17 4.55
C SER A 75 18.77 0.69 5.40
N TRP A 76 18.51 -0.03 6.50
CA TRP A 76 17.59 0.42 7.53
C TRP A 76 18.00 1.72 8.21
N ASP A 77 19.29 2.00 8.32
CA ASP A 77 19.76 3.27 8.90
C ASP A 77 19.55 4.43 7.92
N ASP A 78 19.76 4.21 6.63
CA ASP A 78 19.39 5.19 5.58
C ASP A 78 17.88 5.43 5.61
N PHE A 79 17.07 4.37 5.70
CA PHE A 79 15.61 4.48 5.79
C PHE A 79 15.19 5.30 7.01
N LYS A 80 15.75 5.01 8.20
CA LYS A 80 15.37 5.73 9.43
C LYS A 80 15.82 7.19 9.46
N SER A 81 16.95 7.49 8.81
CA SER A 81 17.51 8.85 8.77
C SER A 81 17.00 9.68 7.61
N PHE A 82 16.34 9.06 6.63
CA PHE A 82 15.68 9.77 5.55
C PHE A 82 14.60 10.70 6.12
N PRO A 83 14.55 11.98 5.71
CA PRO A 83 13.64 12.96 6.29
C PRO A 83 12.24 12.79 5.70
N TRP A 84 11.57 11.70 6.09
CA TRP A 84 10.18 11.45 5.72
C TRP A 84 9.30 12.58 6.22
N GLU A 85 8.33 12.99 5.40
CA GLU A 85 7.25 13.84 5.87
C GLU A 85 6.45 13.10 6.94
N GLY A 86 6.19 13.77 8.06
CA GLY A 86 5.40 13.19 9.15
C GLY A 86 3.92 13.05 8.74
N PRO A 87 3.21 11.99 9.14
CA PRO A 87 1.82 11.78 8.76
C PRO A 87 0.86 12.89 9.25
N GLU A 88 1.18 13.52 10.39
CA GLU A 88 0.47 14.68 10.94
C GLU A 88 0.59 15.89 9.98
N THR A 89 1.79 16.17 9.46
CA THR A 89 2.04 17.25 8.50
C THR A 89 1.29 17.02 7.20
N ILE A 90 1.25 15.78 6.72
CA ILE A 90 0.47 15.39 5.52
C ILE A 90 -1.03 15.67 5.72
N ALA A 91 -1.55 15.43 6.92
CA ALA A 91 -2.95 15.67 7.28
C ALA A 91 -3.27 17.16 7.49
N GLU A 92 -2.41 17.89 8.21
CA GLU A 92 -2.57 19.33 8.52
C GLU A 92 -2.49 20.21 7.27
N GLU A 93 -1.64 19.86 6.30
CA GLU A 93 -1.57 20.54 5.01
C GLU A 93 -2.73 20.15 4.07
N GLY A 94 -3.77 19.47 4.59
CA GLY A 94 -4.97 19.14 3.84
C GLY A 94 -4.74 18.11 2.74
N ASN A 95 -3.89 17.11 3.00
CA ASN A 95 -3.43 16.10 2.04
C ASN A 95 -2.36 16.59 1.05
N ALA A 96 -1.58 17.64 1.35
CA ALA A 96 -0.47 18.06 0.48
C ALA A 96 0.55 16.93 0.26
N GLY A 97 0.87 16.08 1.25
CA GLY A 97 1.70 14.89 1.01
C GLY A 97 1.07 13.84 0.08
N LEU A 98 -0.25 13.89 -0.10
CA LEU A 98 -0.98 13.08 -1.08
C LEU A 98 -1.20 13.82 -2.41
N GLU A 99 -0.85 15.10 -2.54
CA GLU A 99 -0.97 15.88 -3.79
C GLU A 99 -0.21 15.23 -4.95
N TRP A 100 0.73 14.33 -4.65
CA TRP A 100 1.54 13.59 -5.61
C TRP A 100 0.99 12.21 -5.96
N VAL A 101 0.23 11.60 -5.04
CA VAL A 101 -0.18 10.19 -5.10
C VAL A 101 -1.68 10.08 -5.38
N CYS A 102 -2.48 10.89 -4.70
CA CYS A 102 -3.93 10.90 -4.85
C CYS A 102 -4.40 11.37 -6.22
N PRO A 103 -3.79 12.33 -6.95
CA PRO A 103 -4.25 12.66 -8.30
C PRO A 103 -4.10 11.51 -9.29
N VAL A 104 -3.03 10.72 -9.16
CA VAL A 104 -2.82 9.53 -9.99
C VAL A 104 -3.89 8.49 -9.67
N TYR A 105 -4.13 8.19 -8.40
CA TYR A 105 -5.19 7.28 -7.99
C TYR A 105 -6.58 7.76 -8.39
N LYS A 106 -6.85 9.06 -8.25
CA LYS A 106 -8.13 9.66 -8.69
C LYS A 106 -8.33 9.47 -10.18
N LYS A 107 -7.31 9.72 -11.00
CA LYS A 107 -7.37 9.50 -12.44
C LYS A 107 -7.64 8.02 -12.78
N MET A 108 -7.07 7.09 -12.03
CA MET A 108 -7.34 5.65 -12.19
C MET A 108 -8.79 5.31 -11.84
N ALA A 109 -9.28 5.82 -10.70
CA ALA A 109 -10.67 5.67 -10.31
C ALA A 109 -11.62 6.23 -11.38
N GLU A 110 -11.37 7.45 -11.88
CA GLU A 110 -12.14 8.05 -12.97
C GLU A 110 -12.11 7.20 -14.26
N ILE A 111 -10.97 6.62 -14.61
CA ILE A 111 -10.82 5.71 -15.75
C ILE A 111 -11.65 4.42 -15.54
N ALA A 112 -11.63 3.84 -14.35
CA ALA A 112 -12.42 2.66 -14.01
C ALA A 112 -13.92 2.97 -14.05
N HIS A 113 -14.34 4.05 -13.37
CA HIS A 113 -15.73 4.50 -13.29
C HIS A 113 -16.28 4.88 -14.66
N SER A 114 -15.47 5.51 -15.53
CA SER A 114 -15.89 5.84 -16.91
C SER A 114 -16.23 4.61 -17.76
N ARG A 115 -15.81 3.42 -17.33
CA ARG A 115 -16.10 2.13 -17.96
C ARG A 115 -17.17 1.32 -17.20
N GLY A 116 -17.76 1.89 -16.14
CA GLY A 116 -18.70 1.19 -15.28
C GLY A 116 -18.05 0.13 -14.38
N SER A 117 -16.73 0.20 -14.17
CA SER A 117 -15.97 -0.71 -13.30
C SER A 117 -15.69 -0.08 -11.94
N PHE A 118 -15.51 -0.92 -10.92
CA PHE A 118 -15.07 -0.49 -9.60
C PHE A 118 -13.55 -0.30 -9.53
N TYR A 119 -13.11 0.61 -8.68
CA TYR A 119 -11.72 0.83 -8.32
C TYR A 119 -11.45 0.36 -6.88
N LEU A 120 -10.66 -0.71 -6.76
CA LEU A 120 -10.36 -1.36 -5.48
C LEU A 120 -8.92 -1.01 -5.08
N LEU A 121 -8.75 -0.38 -3.93
CA LEU A 121 -7.42 -0.02 -3.42
C LEU A 121 -6.85 -1.18 -2.59
N HIS A 122 -5.64 -1.64 -2.91
CA HIS A 122 -4.82 -2.40 -1.97
C HIS A 122 -3.78 -1.51 -1.30
N SER A 123 -3.80 -1.43 0.04
CA SER A 123 -2.76 -0.75 0.81
C SER A 123 -2.70 -1.30 2.25
N CYS A 124 -1.48 -1.62 2.68
CA CYS A 124 -1.15 -2.09 4.04
C CYS A 124 -0.69 -0.92 4.92
N GLY A 125 -0.56 -1.15 6.23
CA GLY A 125 -0.13 -0.14 7.18
C GLY A 125 -1.24 0.85 7.59
N ASN A 126 -0.84 1.90 8.32
CA ASN A 126 -1.77 2.83 8.94
C ASN A 126 -2.13 4.00 8.01
N LEU A 127 -3.31 3.92 7.40
CA LEU A 127 -3.86 4.96 6.52
C LEU A 127 -4.87 5.89 7.21
N ARG A 128 -4.97 5.86 8.55
CA ARG A 128 -6.05 6.56 9.26
C ARG A 128 -6.08 8.06 8.96
N ALA A 129 -4.91 8.68 8.84
CA ALA A 129 -4.77 10.10 8.52
C ALA A 129 -5.22 10.46 7.09
N THR A 130 -5.16 9.50 6.16
CA THR A 130 -5.35 9.73 4.72
C THR A 130 -6.64 9.12 4.17
N MET A 131 -7.32 8.28 4.96
CA MET A 131 -8.45 7.49 4.49
C MET A 131 -9.62 8.34 4.01
N ASP A 132 -9.91 9.47 4.67
CA ASP A 132 -10.99 10.36 4.22
C ASP A 132 -10.70 10.96 2.84
N GLY A 133 -9.46 11.38 2.57
CA GLY A 133 -9.05 11.82 1.24
C GLY A 133 -9.13 10.70 0.19
N ILE A 134 -8.73 9.49 0.56
CA ILE A 134 -8.84 8.31 -0.32
C ILE A 134 -10.31 8.03 -0.67
N ILE A 135 -11.23 8.14 0.27
CA ILE A 135 -12.66 7.90 0.00
C ILE A 135 -13.28 9.09 -0.75
N ASP A 136 -13.08 10.32 -0.28
CA ASP A 136 -13.83 11.46 -0.77
C ASP A 136 -13.24 12.09 -2.03
N TYR A 137 -11.91 12.10 -2.16
CA TYR A 137 -11.23 12.70 -3.30
C TYR A 137 -10.90 11.67 -4.39
N VAL A 138 -10.32 10.53 -4.01
CA VAL A 138 -9.98 9.47 -4.97
C VAL A 138 -11.20 8.67 -5.42
N LYS A 139 -12.24 8.56 -4.57
CA LYS A 139 -13.47 7.78 -4.85
C LYS A 139 -13.20 6.28 -4.99
N VAL A 140 -12.40 5.70 -4.09
CA VAL A 140 -12.25 4.23 -4.06
C VAL A 140 -13.58 3.55 -3.70
N ASP A 141 -13.89 2.43 -4.34
CA ASP A 141 -15.12 1.67 -4.08
C ASP A 141 -14.92 0.62 -2.98
N ALA A 142 -13.69 0.12 -2.85
CA ALA A 142 -13.34 -0.82 -1.79
C ALA A 142 -11.88 -0.69 -1.36
N LYS A 143 -11.59 -1.17 -0.15
CA LYS A 143 -10.23 -1.30 0.38
C LYS A 143 -9.90 -2.75 0.76
N HIS A 144 -8.76 -3.21 0.26
CA HIS A 144 -7.92 -4.25 0.81
C HIS A 144 -6.61 -3.58 1.29
N SER A 145 -5.81 -4.08 2.21
CA SER A 145 -6.07 -5.20 3.12
C SER A 145 -6.23 -4.68 4.56
N PHE A 146 -6.28 -5.55 5.56
CA PHE A 146 -6.39 -5.16 6.97
C PHE A 146 -5.48 -6.02 7.84
N GLU A 147 -4.86 -5.40 8.84
CA GLU A 147 -3.90 -6.02 9.75
C GLU A 147 -4.34 -5.68 11.18
N ASP A 148 -4.52 -6.68 12.03
CA ASP A 148 -5.09 -6.48 13.38
C ASP A 148 -4.22 -5.56 14.25
N THR A 149 -2.92 -5.53 13.95
CA THR A 149 -1.95 -4.65 14.66
C THR A 149 -2.24 -3.16 14.45
N TYR A 150 -2.79 -2.78 13.30
CA TYR A 150 -3.00 -1.37 12.95
C TYR A 150 -4.48 -0.99 12.87
N LEU A 151 -5.29 -1.82 12.19
CA LEU A 151 -6.71 -1.60 12.01
C LEU A 151 -7.41 -2.93 11.70
N PRO A 152 -7.99 -3.59 12.72
CA PRO A 152 -8.84 -4.75 12.50
C PRO A 152 -10.01 -4.42 11.56
N VAL A 153 -10.37 -5.33 10.67
CA VAL A 153 -11.44 -5.09 9.69
C VAL A 153 -12.80 -4.82 10.35
N THR A 154 -13.02 -5.36 11.55
CA THR A 154 -14.22 -5.13 12.36
C THR A 154 -14.31 -3.69 12.88
N GLU A 155 -13.18 -3.02 13.10
CA GLU A 155 -13.13 -1.60 13.41
C GLU A 155 -13.26 -0.76 12.14
N ALA A 156 -12.59 -1.16 11.06
CA ALA A 156 -12.76 -0.52 9.75
C ALA A 156 -14.21 -0.52 9.28
N LYS A 157 -14.98 -1.59 9.54
CA LYS A 157 -16.42 -1.66 9.24
C LYS A 157 -17.21 -0.54 9.91
N LYS A 158 -16.87 -0.18 11.15
CA LYS A 158 -17.54 0.90 11.88
C LYS A 158 -17.16 2.28 11.34
N LEU A 159 -15.92 2.45 10.92
CA LEU A 159 -15.39 3.73 10.47
C LEU A 159 -15.79 4.05 9.02
N TYR A 160 -15.74 3.05 8.13
CA TYR A 160 -15.78 3.26 6.68
C TYR A 160 -16.80 2.37 5.97
N GLY A 161 -17.42 1.40 6.66
CA GLY A 161 -18.24 0.36 6.06
C GLY A 161 -19.56 0.81 5.44
N ASP A 162 -19.96 2.06 5.67
CA ASP A 162 -21.11 2.72 5.03
C ASP A 162 -20.69 3.56 3.81
N ARG A 163 -19.39 3.76 3.59
CA ARG A 163 -18.82 4.61 2.53
C ARG A 163 -18.16 3.79 1.43
N ILE A 164 -17.50 2.69 1.78
CA ILE A 164 -16.79 1.80 0.85
C ILE A 164 -16.96 0.34 1.27
N ALA A 165 -16.74 -0.58 0.33
CA ALA A 165 -16.64 -1.99 0.65
C ALA A 165 -15.28 -2.34 1.29
N LEU A 166 -15.26 -3.38 2.11
CA LEU A 166 -14.06 -3.89 2.77
C LEU A 166 -13.76 -5.30 2.28
N ILE A 167 -12.53 -5.54 1.87
CA ILE A 167 -12.09 -6.82 1.32
C ILE A 167 -10.99 -7.39 2.21
N GLY A 168 -11.08 -8.68 2.54
CA GLY A 168 -10.08 -9.38 3.33
C GLY A 168 -10.21 -9.18 4.84
N GLY A 169 -9.09 -9.21 5.54
CA GLY A 169 -9.01 -8.84 6.96
C GLY A 169 -9.02 -10.01 7.95
N ILE A 170 -8.89 -11.25 7.48
CA ILE A 170 -8.46 -12.34 8.36
C ILE A 170 -6.95 -12.29 8.51
N ASP A 171 -6.47 -11.86 9.68
CA ASP A 171 -5.05 -11.59 9.93
C ASP A 171 -4.13 -12.77 9.57
N MET A 172 -2.96 -12.46 9.00
CA MET A 172 -2.02 -13.48 8.54
C MET A 172 -1.44 -14.30 9.70
N ASP A 173 -1.32 -13.75 10.90
CA ASP A 173 -0.89 -14.49 12.09
C ASP A 173 -1.93 -15.56 12.48
N VAL A 174 -3.22 -15.22 12.35
CA VAL A 174 -4.33 -16.17 12.56
C VAL A 174 -4.20 -17.34 11.58
N LEU A 175 -4.02 -17.06 10.29
CA LEU A 175 -3.90 -18.10 9.26
C LEU A 175 -2.61 -18.91 9.37
N ALA A 176 -1.53 -18.30 9.85
CA ALA A 176 -0.22 -18.94 9.93
C ALA A 176 -0.03 -19.82 11.18
N ARG A 177 -0.52 -19.39 12.35
CA ARG A 177 -0.09 -19.96 13.63
C ARG A 177 -1.19 -20.60 14.47
N ARG A 178 -2.46 -20.26 14.25
CA ARG A 178 -3.57 -20.81 15.04
C ARG A 178 -3.97 -22.20 14.58
N ASN A 179 -4.70 -22.90 15.43
CA ASN A 179 -5.32 -24.17 15.03
C ASN A 179 -6.67 -23.93 14.32
N PRO A 180 -7.20 -24.89 13.55
CA PRO A 180 -8.43 -24.72 12.77
C PRO A 180 -9.66 -24.31 13.59
N LYS A 181 -9.78 -24.78 14.84
CA LYS A 181 -10.88 -24.40 15.72
C LYS A 181 -10.83 -22.90 16.05
N GLU A 182 -9.66 -22.39 16.40
CA GLU A 182 -9.45 -20.97 16.67
C GLU A 182 -9.64 -20.10 15.43
N VAL A 183 -9.23 -20.58 14.25
CA VAL A 183 -9.49 -19.89 12.98
C VAL A 183 -10.99 -19.79 12.72
N ARG A 184 -11.73 -20.88 12.90
CA ARG A 184 -13.19 -20.90 12.74
C ARG A 184 -13.86 -19.88 13.67
N GLU A 185 -13.50 -19.90 14.95
CA GLU A 185 -14.04 -18.96 15.93
C GLU A 185 -13.74 -17.49 15.56
N TYR A 186 -12.51 -17.20 15.14
CA TYR A 186 -12.10 -15.86 14.72
C TYR A 186 -12.86 -15.40 13.47
N VAL A 187 -12.92 -16.22 12.42
CA VAL A 187 -13.60 -15.88 11.15
C VAL A 187 -15.10 -15.66 11.39
N SER A 188 -15.75 -16.49 12.21
CA SER A 188 -17.15 -16.32 12.59
C SER A 188 -17.39 -15.00 13.36
N GLN A 189 -16.47 -14.59 14.24
CA GLN A 189 -16.56 -13.30 14.93
C GLN A 189 -16.44 -12.12 13.96
N VAL A 190 -15.50 -12.18 13.01
CA VAL A 190 -15.35 -11.16 11.97
C VAL A 190 -16.63 -11.08 11.12
N LEU A 191 -17.17 -12.20 10.65
CA LEU A 191 -18.39 -12.23 9.85
C LEU A 191 -19.61 -11.68 10.61
N LYS A 192 -19.75 -12.00 11.90
CA LYS A 192 -20.82 -11.45 12.75
C LYS A 192 -20.83 -9.91 12.76
N VAL A 193 -19.67 -9.27 12.69
CA VAL A 193 -19.54 -7.80 12.68
C VAL A 193 -19.63 -7.22 11.28
N CYS A 194 -18.94 -7.84 10.30
CA CYS A 194 -18.74 -7.24 8.99
C CYS A 194 -19.85 -7.55 7.97
N LYS A 195 -20.57 -8.67 8.13
CA LYS A 195 -21.63 -9.10 7.22
C LYS A 195 -22.91 -8.25 7.29
N PRO A 196 -23.40 -7.80 8.45
CA PRO A 196 -24.60 -6.96 8.48
C PRO A 196 -24.49 -5.75 7.54
N ASN A 197 -25.58 -5.48 6.82
CA ASN A 197 -25.72 -4.37 5.86
C ASN A 197 -24.82 -4.44 4.60
N GLY A 198 -24.22 -5.59 4.28
CA GLY A 198 -23.47 -5.72 3.02
C GLY A 198 -22.08 -5.09 3.06
N GLY A 199 -21.43 -4.99 1.89
CA GLY A 199 -20.18 -4.23 1.72
C GLY A 199 -18.95 -4.87 2.35
N TYR A 200 -18.96 -6.18 2.64
CA TYR A 200 -17.78 -6.92 3.09
C TYR A 200 -17.52 -8.15 2.20
N CYS A 201 -16.26 -8.40 1.87
CA CYS A 201 -15.82 -9.60 1.15
C CYS A 201 -14.77 -10.32 2.01
N LEU A 202 -15.11 -11.53 2.48
CA LEU A 202 -14.21 -12.34 3.28
C LEU A 202 -12.95 -12.73 2.48
N GLY A 203 -11.79 -12.58 3.12
CA GLY A 203 -10.51 -13.04 2.57
C GLY A 203 -9.39 -12.85 3.58
N SER A 204 -8.16 -13.21 3.19
CA SER A 204 -6.97 -12.96 4.01
C SER A 204 -6.72 -11.47 4.21
N GLY A 205 -6.08 -11.11 5.31
CA GLY A 205 -5.68 -9.75 5.68
C GLY A 205 -4.47 -9.23 4.92
N ASN A 206 -3.84 -10.08 4.12
CA ASN A 206 -2.81 -9.74 3.16
C ASN A 206 -2.75 -10.84 2.06
N THR A 207 -1.78 -10.77 1.17
CA THR A 207 -1.43 -11.86 0.25
C THR A 207 -1.23 -13.16 1.03
N VAL A 208 -1.83 -14.25 0.54
CA VAL A 208 -1.65 -15.58 1.13
C VAL A 208 -0.20 -16.03 0.92
N ALA A 209 0.59 -15.94 1.97
CA ALA A 209 2.00 -16.29 1.93
C ALA A 209 2.24 -17.81 2.05
N ASN A 210 3.43 -18.26 1.66
CA ASN A 210 3.83 -19.67 1.72
C ASN A 210 3.86 -20.27 3.15
N TYR A 211 3.88 -19.42 4.17
CA TYR A 211 3.81 -19.83 5.58
C TYR A 211 2.37 -19.92 6.11
N ALA A 212 1.36 -19.55 5.32
CA ALA A 212 -0.03 -19.74 5.71
C ALA A 212 -0.36 -21.24 5.66
N SER A 213 -1.02 -21.75 6.72
CA SER A 213 -1.47 -23.13 6.74
C SER A 213 -2.60 -23.32 5.74
N LEU A 214 -2.46 -24.30 4.84
CA LEU A 214 -3.51 -24.68 3.90
C LEU A 214 -4.80 -25.07 4.63
N GLU A 215 -4.69 -25.81 5.73
CA GLU A 215 -5.84 -26.22 6.56
C GLU A 215 -6.57 -25.01 7.14
N ASN A 216 -5.83 -24.00 7.62
CA ASN A 216 -6.41 -22.78 8.15
C ASN A 216 -7.07 -21.94 7.05
N TYR A 217 -6.44 -21.84 5.88
CA TYR A 217 -7.02 -21.15 4.74
C TYR A 217 -8.32 -21.80 4.27
N LEU A 218 -8.35 -23.14 4.14
CA LEU A 218 -9.56 -23.88 3.82
C LEU A 218 -10.62 -23.73 4.91
N THR A 219 -10.23 -23.74 6.18
CA THR A 219 -11.16 -23.51 7.31
C THR A 219 -11.83 -22.13 7.21
N MET A 220 -11.08 -21.09 6.86
CA MET A 220 -11.65 -19.75 6.61
C MET A 220 -12.68 -19.78 5.48
N LEU A 221 -12.36 -20.42 4.36
CA LEU A 221 -13.29 -20.55 3.23
C LEU A 221 -14.55 -21.33 3.61
N ASP A 222 -14.40 -22.45 4.32
CA ASP A 222 -15.53 -23.27 4.79
C ASP A 222 -16.51 -22.48 5.66
N VAL A 223 -16.00 -21.65 6.58
CA VAL A 223 -16.85 -20.77 7.40
C VAL A 223 -17.57 -19.76 6.51
N GLY A 224 -16.86 -19.13 5.56
CA GLY A 224 -17.46 -18.21 4.60
C GLY A 224 -18.58 -18.85 3.77
N PHE A 225 -18.36 -20.07 3.27
CA PHE A 225 -19.35 -20.83 2.51
C PHE A 225 -20.58 -21.19 3.34
N GLN A 226 -20.38 -21.60 4.60
CA GLN A 226 -21.47 -21.95 5.52
C GLN A 226 -22.33 -20.75 5.89
N GLU A 227 -21.71 -19.61 6.15
CA GLU A 227 -22.41 -18.36 6.44
C GLU A 227 -23.16 -17.85 5.21
N GLY A 228 -22.58 -18.00 4.01
CA GLY A 228 -23.20 -17.61 2.75
C GLY A 228 -23.20 -16.09 2.51
N TRP A 229 -23.92 -15.70 1.46
CA TRP A 229 -23.85 -14.38 0.82
C TRP A 229 -24.89 -13.39 1.38
N TYR A 230 -24.86 -12.16 0.85
CA TYR A 230 -25.94 -11.20 1.04
C TYR A 230 -27.19 -11.65 0.29
N SER A 231 -28.36 -11.39 0.89
CA SER A 231 -29.68 -11.59 0.30
C SER A 231 -30.18 -10.33 -0.39
#